data_AF-A0A8E0M9C5-F1
#
_entry.id   AF-A0A8E0M9C5-F1
#
_cell.length_a   1.000
_cell.length_b   1.000
_cell.length_c   1.000
_cell.angle_alpha   90.00
_cell.angle_beta   90.00
_cell.angle_gamma   90.00
#
_symmetry.space_group_name_H-M   'P 1'
#
loop_
_entity.id
_entity.type
_entity.pdbx_description
1 polymer ?
#
loop_
_entity_poly.entity_id
_entity_poly.type
_entity_poly.pdbx_seq_one_letter_code
_entity_poly.pdbx_strand_id
1 'polypeptide(L)'
;MSEEKLYAVKNDEGEWSDDSGAFYPEKKNGMGFIFTMFSDRDEATGWAERNTNGGHVVTLIEEPEKVVLSEKQAEIVEKARVNDIPATYISARTDEYNGEESLLINAYVNGYTVAKEKKYNVKVPHTKEAWYYQSGDTDLLTICPADKELRGKFTESEIEHYGLQDCEKEEVTDDDD
;
A
#
# COMPACT_ATOMS: atom_id res chain seq x y z
N MET A 1 -4.18 -8.01 -15.57
CA MET A 1 -5.15 -6.90 -15.67
C MET A 1 -4.36 -5.68 -16.09
N SER A 2 -4.57 -5.16 -17.29
CA SER A 2 -3.99 -3.87 -17.69
C SER A 2 -4.69 -2.78 -16.87
N GLU A 3 -3.92 -1.91 -16.22
CA GLU A 3 -4.43 -0.69 -15.57
C GLU A 3 -4.83 0.33 -16.63
N GLU A 4 -5.87 0.03 -17.41
CA GLU A 4 -6.39 0.97 -18.38
C GLU A 4 -7.08 2.12 -17.65
N LYS A 5 -6.40 3.27 -17.60
CA LYS A 5 -6.95 4.51 -17.07
C LYS A 5 -7.86 5.12 -18.13
N LEU A 6 -9.09 5.45 -17.73
CA LEU A 6 -10.02 6.23 -18.53
C LEU A 6 -10.04 7.65 -18.01
N TYR A 7 -10.03 8.62 -18.92
CA TYR A 7 -10.06 10.03 -18.64
C TYR A 7 -11.32 10.66 -19.23
N ALA A 8 -11.87 11.66 -18.55
CA ALA A 8 -13.00 12.45 -19.03
C ALA A 8 -12.83 13.91 -18.60
N VAL A 9 -13.66 14.81 -19.11
CA VAL A 9 -13.57 16.24 -18.83
C VAL A 9 -14.73 16.68 -17.96
N LYS A 10 -14.41 17.40 -16.88
CA LYS A 10 -15.36 17.89 -15.89
C LYS A 10 -15.16 19.40 -15.67
N ASN A 11 -16.23 20.14 -15.40
CA ASN A 11 -16.12 21.54 -14.98
C ASN A 11 -16.11 21.66 -13.44
N ASP A 12 -15.90 22.88 -12.94
CA ASP A 12 -15.87 23.19 -11.51
C ASP A 12 -17.23 23.00 -10.82
N GLU A 13 -18.32 22.95 -11.59
CA GLU A 13 -19.68 22.66 -11.10
C GLU A 13 -19.95 21.16 -10.99
N GLY A 14 -19.00 20.32 -11.40
CA GLY A 14 -19.11 18.87 -11.33
C GLY A 14 -19.88 18.24 -12.50
N GLU A 15 -20.10 18.99 -13.57
CA GLU A 15 -20.73 18.53 -14.81
C GLU A 15 -19.71 17.94 -15.77
N TRP A 16 -20.15 16.98 -16.58
CA TRP A 16 -19.32 16.24 -17.53
C TRP A 16 -19.47 16.80 -18.94
N SER A 17 -18.36 16.83 -19.68
CA SER A 17 -18.35 17.31 -21.06
C SER A 17 -18.72 16.21 -22.06
N ASP A 18 -19.57 16.52 -23.03
CA ASP A 18 -19.88 15.67 -24.19
C ASP A 18 -18.89 15.88 -25.36
N ASP A 19 -19.17 15.34 -26.54
CA ASP A 19 -18.29 15.44 -27.71
C ASP A 19 -18.33 16.83 -28.37
N SER A 20 -19.31 17.66 -28.01
CA SER A 20 -19.46 19.04 -28.45
C SER A 20 -18.75 20.06 -27.55
N GLY A 21 -18.26 19.61 -26.39
CA GLY A 21 -17.68 20.49 -25.37
C GLY A 21 -18.70 21.12 -24.43
N ALA A 22 -19.98 20.74 -24.54
CA ALA A 22 -21.03 21.20 -23.64
C ALA A 22 -21.00 20.41 -22.32
N PHE A 23 -21.38 21.06 -21.22
CA PHE A 23 -21.39 20.45 -19.89
C PHE A 23 -22.79 20.05 -19.46
N TYR A 24 -22.90 18.85 -18.90
CA TYR A 24 -24.15 18.30 -18.38
C TYR A 24 -23.94 17.65 -17.00
N PRO A 25 -24.93 17.74 -16.09
CA PRO A 25 -24.89 17.00 -14.84
C PRO A 25 -24.88 15.50 -15.12
N GLU A 26 -24.34 14.70 -14.21
CA GLU A 26 -24.29 13.23 -14.34
C GLU A 26 -25.66 12.61 -14.70
N LYS A 27 -26.72 13.15 -14.11
CA LYS A 27 -28.10 12.71 -14.33
C LYS A 27 -29.04 13.91 -14.37
N LYS A 28 -30.06 13.85 -15.24
CA LYS A 28 -31.20 14.76 -15.24
C LYS A 28 -32.48 13.96 -15.37
N ASN A 29 -33.40 14.14 -14.43
CA ASN A 29 -34.68 13.41 -14.37
C ASN A 29 -34.52 11.87 -14.41
N GLY A 30 -33.45 11.34 -13.80
CA GLY A 30 -33.16 9.90 -13.77
C GLY A 30 -32.57 9.32 -15.05
N MET A 31 -32.33 10.14 -16.07
CA MET A 31 -31.63 9.73 -17.29
C MET A 31 -30.17 10.16 -17.23
N GLY A 32 -29.25 9.22 -17.47
CA GLY A 32 -27.82 9.50 -17.57
C GLY A 32 -27.46 10.13 -18.91
N PHE A 33 -26.40 10.92 -18.94
CA PHE A 33 -25.83 11.49 -20.16
C PHE A 33 -24.62 10.68 -20.64
N ILE A 34 -24.39 10.71 -21.95
CA ILE A 34 -23.16 10.19 -22.55
C ILE A 34 -22.14 11.34 -22.54
N PHE A 35 -20.93 11.05 -22.07
CA PHE A 35 -19.82 12.00 -22.02
C PHE A 35 -18.61 11.43 -22.77
N THR A 36 -17.70 12.32 -23.17
CA THR A 36 -16.51 11.95 -23.91
C THR A 36 -15.47 11.33 -22.97
N MET A 37 -14.90 10.20 -23.40
CA MET A 37 -13.86 9.49 -22.66
C MET A 37 -12.63 9.27 -23.55
N PHE A 38 -11.47 9.22 -22.90
CA PHE A 38 -10.17 9.04 -23.53
C PHE A 38 -9.38 7.97 -22.79
N SER A 39 -8.59 7.18 -23.51
CA SER A 39 -7.65 6.21 -22.92
C SER A 39 -6.27 6.83 -22.67
N ASP A 40 -6.02 8.04 -23.17
CA ASP A 40 -4.78 8.79 -23.02
C ASP A 40 -5.05 10.16 -22.38
N ARG A 41 -4.22 10.54 -21.40
CA ARG A 41 -4.42 11.78 -20.64
C ARG A 41 -4.05 13.02 -21.44
N ASP A 42 -3.03 12.93 -22.29
CA ASP A 42 -2.56 14.07 -23.07
C ASP A 42 -3.55 14.37 -24.20
N GLU A 43 -4.14 13.33 -24.80
CA GLU A 43 -5.26 13.46 -25.73
C GLU A 43 -6.47 14.14 -25.07
N ALA A 44 -6.86 13.67 -23.88
CA ALA A 44 -7.96 14.27 -23.11
C ALA A 44 -7.68 15.76 -22.80
N THR A 45 -6.43 16.07 -22.44
CA THR A 45 -6.02 17.44 -22.08
C THR A 45 -6.07 18.35 -23.29
N GLY A 46 -5.46 17.93 -24.41
CA GLY A 46 -5.49 18.69 -25.65
C GLY A 46 -6.90 18.83 -26.23
N TRP A 47 -7.78 17.86 -26.01
CA TRP A 47 -9.19 17.97 -26.37
C TRP A 47 -9.92 18.98 -25.46
N ALA A 48 -9.72 18.93 -24.14
CA ALA A 48 -10.37 19.83 -23.19
C ALA A 48 -10.01 21.30 -23.47
N GLU A 49 -8.74 21.58 -23.72
CA GLU A 49 -8.24 22.93 -24.04
C GLU A 49 -8.84 23.53 -25.31
N ARG A 50 -9.20 22.69 -26.29
CA ARG A 50 -9.73 23.14 -27.58
C ARG A 50 -11.25 23.26 -27.61
N ASN A 51 -11.94 22.40 -26.86
CA ASN A 51 -13.38 22.20 -27.00
C ASN A 51 -14.17 22.73 -25.80
N THR A 52 -13.52 23.02 -24.66
CA THR A 52 -14.22 23.47 -23.45
C THR A 52 -13.70 24.80 -22.95
N ASN A 53 -14.58 25.58 -22.30
CA ASN A 53 -14.19 26.74 -21.51
C ASN A 53 -14.25 26.37 -20.03
N GLY A 54 -13.09 26.09 -19.41
CA GLY A 54 -12.99 25.78 -17.98
C GLY A 54 -13.20 24.30 -17.63
N GLY A 55 -13.11 23.39 -18.61
CA GLY A 55 -13.04 21.95 -18.34
C GLY A 55 -11.65 21.51 -17.90
N HIS A 56 -11.57 20.57 -16.97
CA HIS A 56 -10.35 19.91 -16.54
C HIS A 56 -10.48 18.39 -16.69
N VAL A 57 -9.36 17.74 -17.01
CA VAL A 57 -9.30 16.28 -17.19
C VAL A 57 -9.26 15.59 -15.83
N VAL A 58 -10.16 14.63 -15.65
CA VAL A 58 -10.25 13.76 -14.47
C VAL A 58 -10.12 12.29 -14.88
N THR A 59 -9.59 11.46 -13.99
CA THR A 59 -9.60 10.00 -14.16
C THR A 59 -10.96 9.46 -13.74
N LEU A 60 -11.60 8.68 -14.61
CA LEU A 60 -12.94 8.13 -14.38
C LEU A 60 -12.93 6.90 -13.46
N ILE A 61 -11.84 6.12 -13.54
CA ILE A 61 -11.59 4.97 -12.69
C ILE A 61 -10.47 5.38 -11.74
N GLU A 62 -10.84 5.75 -10.51
CA GLU A 62 -9.85 5.97 -9.45
C GLU A 62 -9.14 4.65 -9.16
N GLU A 63 -7.84 4.72 -8.88
CA GLU A 63 -7.12 3.55 -8.37
C GLU A 63 -7.79 3.12 -7.06
N PRO A 64 -8.13 1.83 -6.91
CA PRO A 64 -8.80 1.37 -5.70
C PRO A 64 -7.87 1.58 -4.49
N GLU A 65 -8.47 1.86 -3.35
CA GLU A 65 -7.73 2.05 -2.10
C GLU A 65 -6.92 0.78 -1.79
N LYS A 66 -5.59 0.94 -1.72
CA LYS A 66 -4.67 -0.16 -1.46
C LYS A 66 -4.73 -0.55 0.00
N VAL A 67 -4.76 -1.86 0.26
CA VAL A 67 -4.76 -2.40 1.62
C VAL A 67 -3.35 -2.39 2.18
N VAL A 68 -3.18 -2.12 3.48
CA VAL A 68 -1.89 -2.25 4.15
C VAL A 68 -1.74 -3.67 4.69
N LEU A 69 -0.69 -4.39 4.28
CA LEU A 69 -0.38 -5.75 4.70
C LEU A 69 0.92 -5.84 5.49
N SER A 70 1.03 -6.85 6.35
CA SER A 70 2.35 -7.30 6.85
C SER A 70 3.15 -8.02 5.75
N GLU A 71 4.46 -8.20 5.94
CA GLU A 71 5.30 -8.93 4.99
C GLU A 71 4.80 -10.36 4.74
N LYS A 72 4.42 -11.08 5.80
CA LYS A 72 3.88 -12.45 5.70
C LYS A 72 2.59 -12.50 4.88
N GLN A 73 1.70 -11.53 5.10
CA GLN A 73 0.44 -11.42 4.36
C GLN A 73 0.68 -11.08 2.88
N ALA A 74 1.60 -10.16 2.61
CA ALA A 74 2.02 -9.83 1.25
C ALA A 74 2.58 -11.05 0.51
N GLU A 75 3.41 -11.88 1.17
CA GLU A 75 3.92 -13.12 0.60
C GLU A 75 2.82 -14.11 0.20
N ILE A 76 1.74 -14.21 1.00
CA ILE A 76 0.57 -15.03 0.66
C ILE A 76 -0.10 -14.52 -0.62
N VAL A 77 -0.31 -13.20 -0.73
CA VAL A 77 -0.93 -12.59 -1.92
C VAL A 77 -0.09 -12.82 -3.17
N GLU A 78 1.22 -12.64 -3.09
CA GLU A 78 2.12 -12.85 -4.23
C GLU A 78 2.16 -14.31 -4.68
N LYS A 79 2.20 -15.26 -3.74
CA LYS A 79 2.13 -16.68 -4.08
C LYS A 79 0.75 -17.08 -4.63
N ALA A 80 -0.32 -16.40 -4.21
CA ALA A 80 -1.65 -16.62 -4.77
C ALA A 80 -1.71 -16.22 -6.26
N ARG A 81 -1.03 -15.13 -6.68
CA ARG A 81 -1.02 -14.65 -8.08
C ARG A 81 -0.49 -15.67 -9.09
N VAL A 82 0.42 -16.54 -8.66
CA VAL A 82 1.03 -17.57 -9.50
C VAL A 82 0.40 -18.96 -9.29
N ASN A 83 -0.64 -19.05 -8.47
CA ASN A 83 -1.36 -20.30 -8.22
C ASN A 83 -2.50 -20.49 -9.22
N ASP A 84 -2.82 -21.75 -9.55
CA ASP A 84 -3.93 -22.09 -10.45
C ASP A 84 -5.29 -21.61 -9.92
N ILE A 85 -5.47 -21.61 -8.60
CA ILE A 85 -6.71 -21.19 -7.93
C ILE A 85 -6.37 -20.22 -6.79
N PRO A 86 -6.12 -18.93 -7.08
CA PRO A 86 -5.68 -17.94 -6.10
C PRO A 86 -6.59 -17.84 -4.87
N ALA A 87 -7.92 -17.86 -5.08
CA ALA A 87 -8.89 -17.79 -3.99
C ALA A 87 -8.77 -18.97 -3.01
N THR A 88 -8.62 -20.20 -3.52
CA THR A 88 -8.40 -21.38 -2.67
C THR A 88 -7.04 -21.34 -1.98
N TYR A 89 -6.01 -20.80 -2.65
CA TYR A 89 -4.69 -20.65 -2.05
C TYR A 89 -4.71 -19.71 -0.84
N ILE A 90 -5.42 -18.57 -0.96
CA ILE A 90 -5.61 -17.59 0.11
C ILE A 90 -6.44 -18.21 1.24
N SER A 91 -7.62 -18.75 0.94
CA SER A 91 -8.52 -19.34 1.93
C SER A 91 -7.85 -20.44 2.76
N ALA A 92 -7.01 -21.28 2.14
CA ALA A 92 -6.27 -22.34 2.83
C ALA A 92 -5.15 -21.85 3.76
N ARG A 93 -4.84 -20.55 3.77
CA ARG A 93 -3.75 -19.91 4.54
C ARG A 93 -4.23 -18.81 5.48
N THR A 94 -5.54 -18.66 5.62
CA THR A 94 -6.18 -17.68 6.50
C THR A 94 -7.18 -18.36 7.39
N ASP A 95 -7.28 -17.91 8.64
CA ASP A 95 -8.38 -18.31 9.50
C ASP A 95 -9.63 -17.47 9.18
N GLU A 96 -10.70 -18.15 8.74
CA GLU A 96 -11.97 -17.54 8.28
C GLU A 96 -12.61 -16.61 9.33
N TYR A 97 -12.29 -16.80 10.62
CA TYR A 97 -12.89 -16.08 11.74
C TYR A 97 -12.35 -14.68 12.01
N ASN A 98 -11.19 -14.31 11.44
CA ASN A 98 -10.51 -13.04 11.78
C ASN A 98 -10.63 -11.95 10.70
N GLY A 99 -11.38 -12.18 9.62
CA GLY A 99 -11.48 -11.24 8.50
C GLY A 99 -10.20 -11.12 7.66
N GLU A 100 -9.19 -11.95 7.95
CA GLU A 100 -7.91 -11.97 7.25
C GLU A 100 -8.07 -12.40 5.78
N GLU A 101 -8.96 -13.37 5.50
CA GLU A 101 -9.27 -13.79 4.14
C GLU A 101 -9.80 -12.61 3.29
N SER A 102 -10.78 -11.87 3.81
CA SER A 102 -11.33 -10.69 3.13
C SER A 102 -10.27 -9.62 2.89
N LEU A 103 -9.36 -9.41 3.84
CA LEU A 103 -8.25 -8.48 3.73
C LEU A 103 -7.27 -8.90 2.62
N LEU A 104 -6.89 -10.18 2.55
CA LEU A 104 -6.00 -10.69 1.50
C LEU A 104 -6.67 -10.74 0.11
N ILE A 105 -7.97 -11.04 0.03
CA ILE A 105 -8.74 -10.98 -1.21
C ILE A 105 -8.81 -9.53 -1.71
N ASN A 106 -9.09 -8.57 -0.83
CA ASN A 106 -9.08 -7.14 -1.19
C ASN A 106 -7.70 -6.70 -1.67
N ALA A 107 -6.62 -7.09 -0.98
CA ALA A 107 -5.25 -6.82 -1.41
C ALA A 107 -4.91 -7.45 -2.77
N TYR A 108 -5.40 -8.65 -3.04
CA TYR A 108 -5.21 -9.34 -4.31
C TYR A 108 -5.87 -8.58 -5.48
N VAL A 109 -7.09 -8.07 -5.27
CA VAL A 109 -7.89 -7.39 -6.30
C VAL A 109 -7.49 -5.92 -6.48
N ASN A 110 -7.36 -5.18 -5.37
CA ASN A 110 -7.15 -3.73 -5.36
C ASN A 110 -5.67 -3.34 -5.26
N GLY A 111 -4.79 -4.31 -5.00
CA GLY A 111 -3.39 -4.05 -4.66
C GLY A 111 -3.21 -3.73 -3.17
N TYR A 112 -1.95 -3.68 -2.77
CA TYR A 112 -1.57 -3.46 -1.38
C TYR A 112 -0.27 -2.68 -1.25
N THR A 113 -0.03 -2.15 -0.06
CA THR A 113 1.27 -1.66 0.41
C THR A 113 1.73 -2.53 1.57
N VAL A 114 3.04 -2.67 1.76
CA VAL A 114 3.60 -3.42 2.89
C VAL A 114 3.90 -2.44 4.02
N ALA A 115 3.34 -2.71 5.20
CA ALA A 115 3.73 -2.01 6.42
C ALA A 115 5.21 -2.28 6.68
N LYS A 116 6.02 -1.22 6.77
CA LYS A 116 7.40 -1.35 7.24
C LYS A 116 7.36 -1.97 8.64
N GLU A 117 7.99 -3.13 8.80
CA GLU A 117 8.07 -3.78 10.10
C GLU A 117 8.90 -2.92 11.05
N LYS A 118 8.35 -2.66 12.25
CA LYS A 118 9.07 -1.88 13.26
C LYS A 118 10.27 -2.67 13.75
N LYS A 119 11.44 -2.02 13.73
CA LYS A 119 12.68 -2.58 14.27
C LYS A 119 13.11 -1.80 15.49
N TYR A 120 13.84 -2.46 16.37
CA TYR A 120 14.28 -1.92 17.64
C TYR A 120 15.75 -2.24 17.88
N ASN A 121 16.49 -1.28 18.42
CA ASN A 121 17.73 -1.59 19.12
C ASN A 121 17.40 -2.00 20.54
N VAL A 122 17.98 -3.10 21.01
CA VAL A 122 17.71 -3.63 22.36
C VAL A 122 18.94 -3.50 23.23
N LYS A 123 18.79 -2.85 24.38
CA LYS A 123 19.90 -2.56 25.29
C LYS A 123 20.14 -3.70 26.25
N VAL A 124 21.40 -3.96 26.56
CA VAL A 124 21.80 -4.98 27.54
C VAL A 124 21.53 -4.43 28.96
N PRO A 125 20.75 -5.14 29.80
CA PRO A 125 20.45 -4.71 31.16
C PRO A 125 21.71 -4.45 31.99
N HIS A 126 21.64 -3.49 32.90
CA HIS A 126 22.73 -3.13 33.82
C HIS A 126 24.04 -2.67 33.15
N THR A 127 24.00 -2.32 31.86
CA THR A 127 25.12 -1.72 31.14
C THR A 127 24.79 -0.30 30.70
N LYS A 128 25.83 0.53 30.48
CA LYS A 128 25.65 1.91 30.00
C LYS A 128 25.55 2.01 28.48
N GLU A 129 26.33 1.20 27.76
CA GLU A 129 26.59 1.39 26.33
C GLU A 129 26.51 0.08 25.51
N ALA A 130 26.10 -1.04 26.11
CA ALA A 130 26.04 -2.31 25.40
C ALA A 130 24.63 -2.60 24.85
N TRP A 131 24.61 -3.10 23.62
CA TRP A 131 23.42 -3.42 22.85
C TRP A 131 23.51 -4.84 22.33
N TYR A 132 22.37 -5.51 22.20
CA TYR A 132 22.32 -6.80 21.53
C TYR A 132 22.47 -6.64 20.02
N TYR A 133 23.08 -7.63 19.38
CA TYR A 133 23.06 -7.79 17.93
C TYR A 133 23.09 -9.27 17.58
N GLN A 134 22.50 -9.62 16.44
CA GLN A 134 22.53 -10.97 15.91
C GLN A 134 23.79 -11.16 15.06
N SER A 135 24.51 -12.25 15.32
CA SER A 135 25.65 -12.69 14.52
C SER A 135 25.31 -14.02 13.86
N GLY A 136 25.19 -14.02 12.54
CA GLY A 136 24.70 -15.18 11.79
C GLY A 136 23.23 -15.47 12.09
N ASP A 137 22.80 -16.72 11.96
CA ASP A 137 21.38 -17.08 12.04
C ASP A 137 20.87 -17.31 13.47
N THR A 138 21.75 -17.52 14.45
CA THR A 138 21.34 -17.99 15.79
C THR A 138 21.99 -17.30 16.98
N ASP A 139 23.15 -16.66 16.80
CA ASP A 139 23.92 -16.20 17.96
C ASP A 139 23.54 -14.78 18.33
N LEU A 140 23.12 -14.60 19.58
CA LEU A 140 22.88 -13.30 20.19
C LEU A 140 24.16 -12.85 20.90
N LEU A 141 24.76 -11.77 20.40
CA LEU A 141 25.98 -11.18 20.95
C LEU A 141 25.73 -9.75 21.40
N THR A 142 26.72 -9.17 22.09
CA THR A 142 26.67 -7.78 22.57
C THR A 142 27.73 -6.93 21.91
N ILE A 143 27.39 -5.70 21.55
CA ILE A 143 28.27 -4.71 20.95
C ILE A 143 28.13 -3.36 21.67
N CYS A 144 29.18 -2.55 21.69
CA CYS A 144 29.16 -1.21 22.29
C CYS A 144 29.47 -0.10 21.26
N PRO A 145 28.67 0.05 20.18
CA PRO A 145 28.92 1.07 19.17
C PRO A 145 28.36 2.41 19.62
N ALA A 146 29.13 3.48 19.40
CA ALA A 146 28.63 4.84 19.54
C ALA A 146 27.57 5.16 18.47
N ASP A 147 27.75 4.63 17.26
CA ASP A 147 26.82 4.74 16.14
C ASP A 147 25.61 3.80 16.32
N LYS A 148 24.40 4.33 16.18
CA LYS A 148 23.17 3.55 16.30
C LYS A 148 22.95 2.62 15.11
N GLU A 149 23.44 2.96 13.91
CA GLU A 149 23.29 2.14 12.72
C GLU A 149 24.06 0.81 12.80
N LEU A 150 25.07 0.75 13.66
CA LEU A 150 25.88 -0.45 13.91
C LEU A 150 25.29 -1.38 14.98
N ARG A 151 24.17 -0.99 15.61
CA ARG A 151 23.47 -1.81 16.62
C ARG A 151 22.58 -2.84 15.93
N GLY A 152 22.26 -3.93 16.63
CA GLY A 152 21.28 -4.91 16.14
C GLY A 152 19.90 -4.29 15.96
N LYS A 153 19.23 -4.62 14.86
CA LYS A 153 17.86 -4.20 14.55
C LYS A 153 16.95 -5.43 14.67
N PHE A 154 16.10 -5.46 15.68
CA PHE A 154 15.22 -6.60 16.00
C PHE A 154 13.75 -6.26 15.81
N THR A 155 12.98 -7.19 15.25
CA THR A 155 11.52 -7.17 15.24
C THR A 155 10.97 -7.56 16.62
N GLU A 156 9.70 -7.24 16.91
CA GLU A 156 9.06 -7.71 18.16
C GLU A 156 9.09 -9.25 18.28
N SER A 157 8.96 -9.96 17.16
CA SER A 157 8.99 -11.43 17.16
C SER A 157 10.38 -11.99 17.50
N GLU A 158 11.46 -11.33 17.07
CA GLU A 158 12.83 -11.71 17.45
C GLU A 158 13.12 -11.37 18.91
N ILE A 159 12.61 -10.24 19.41
CA ILE A 159 12.71 -9.87 20.84
C ILE A 159 12.05 -10.93 21.70
N GLU A 160 10.86 -11.40 21.33
CA GLU A 160 10.17 -12.49 22.00
C GLU A 160 10.96 -13.81 21.90
N HIS A 161 11.46 -14.15 20.70
CA HIS A 161 12.26 -15.36 20.47
C HIS A 161 13.50 -15.43 21.39
N TYR A 162 14.20 -14.31 21.56
CA TYR A 162 15.38 -14.23 22.41
C TYR A 162 15.06 -13.96 23.90
N GLY A 163 13.78 -13.80 24.27
CA GLY A 163 13.38 -13.53 25.66
C GLY A 163 13.81 -12.15 26.16
N LEU A 164 13.90 -11.16 25.26
CA LEU A 164 14.37 -9.79 25.56
C LEU A 164 13.23 -8.81 25.86
N GLN A 165 12.03 -9.31 26.15
CA GLN A 165 10.81 -8.51 26.29
C GLN A 165 10.89 -7.44 27.39
N ASP A 166 11.65 -7.72 28.46
CA ASP A 166 11.85 -6.80 29.59
C ASP A 166 13.03 -5.82 29.40
N CYS A 167 13.74 -5.90 28.26
CA CYS A 167 14.89 -5.03 27.98
C CYS A 167 14.43 -3.65 27.48
N GLU A 168 15.25 -2.63 27.74
CA GLU A 168 15.04 -1.28 27.18
C GLU A 168 15.22 -1.33 25.66
N LYS A 169 14.21 -0.84 24.93
CA LYS A 169 14.18 -0.81 23.46
C LYS A 169 14.09 0.62 22.93
N GLU A 170 14.85 0.89 21.87
CA GLU A 170 14.77 2.12 21.09
C GLU A 170 14.22 1.76 19.70
N GLU A 171 13.06 2.33 19.32
CA GLU A 171 12.51 2.17 17.97
C GLU A 171 13.48 2.78 16.96
N VAL A 172 13.84 1.99 15.94
CA VAL A 172 14.64 2.44 14.82
C VAL A 172 13.67 3.07 13.83
N THR A 173 13.63 4.39 13.83
CA THR A 173 13.01 5.15 12.75
C THR A 173 14.01 5.20 11.61
N ASP A 174 13.75 4.50 10.52
CA ASP A 174 14.44 4.77 9.25
C ASP A 174 13.99 6.16 8.79
N ASP A 175 14.65 7.20 9.32
CA ASP A 175 14.59 8.53 8.74
C ASP A 175 15.31 8.45 7.38
N ASP A 176 14.55 8.75 6.32
CA ASP A 176 14.93 8.85 4.91
C ASP A 176 14.95 7.56 4.07
N ASP A 177 13.88 7.40 3.28
CA ASP A 177 13.96 7.18 1.82
C ASP A 177 12.79 7.94 1.14
#